data_AF-A0A0A1FBN8-F1
#
_entry.id   AF-A0A0A1FBN8-F1
#
_cell.length_a   1.000
_cell.length_b   1.000
_cell.length_c   1.000
_cell.angle_alpha   90.00
_cell.angle_beta   90.00
_cell.angle_gamma   90.00
#
_symmetry.space_group_name_H-M   'P 1'
#
loop_
_entity.id
_entity.type
_entity.pdbx_description
1 polymer ?
#
loop_
_entity_poly.entity_id
_entity_poly.type
_entity_poly.pdbx_seq_one_letter_code
_entity_poly.pdbx_strand_id
1 'polypeptide(L)'
;MEEATETAVVAFALEQPAFGQVRVSNELRKRGIFVSPSGVRSVCLRRDLESFKKRLLTLERHVAETGDVLTEAQVVAAGEETGRRRGSRRD
;
A
#
# COMPACT_ATOMS: atom_id res chain seq x y z
N MET A 1 -3.88 -18.91 -4.29
CA MET A 1 -4.28 -17.93 -3.27
C MET A 1 -5.73 -17.58 -3.54
N GLU A 2 -6.57 -17.52 -2.51
CA GLU A 2 -7.98 -17.19 -2.66
C GLU A 2 -8.15 -15.73 -3.10
N GLU A 3 -9.08 -15.48 -4.03
CA GLU A 3 -9.34 -14.14 -4.58
C GLU A 3 -9.65 -13.11 -3.49
N ALA A 4 -10.43 -13.50 -2.47
CA ALA A 4 -10.74 -12.65 -1.33
C ALA A 4 -9.48 -12.20 -0.55
N THR A 5 -8.50 -13.10 -0.39
CA THR A 5 -7.23 -12.76 0.29
C THR A 5 -6.42 -11.78 -0.57
N GLU A 6 -6.43 -11.94 -1.89
CA GLU A 6 -5.71 -11.04 -2.81
C GLU A 6 -6.31 -9.65 -2.82
N THR A 7 -7.62 -9.56 -2.93
CA THR A 7 -8.35 -8.29 -2.84
C THR A 7 -8.08 -7.59 -1.52
N ALA A 8 -8.09 -8.32 -0.40
CA ALA A 8 -7.77 -7.74 0.90
C ALA A 8 -6.34 -7.21 0.99
N VAL A 9 -5.35 -7.91 0.44
CA VAL A 9 -3.96 -7.44 0.40
C VAL A 9 -3.84 -6.17 -0.44
N VAL A 10 -4.46 -6.13 -1.62
CA VAL A 10 -4.45 -4.95 -2.50
C VAL A 10 -5.10 -3.75 -1.82
N ALA A 11 -6.31 -3.93 -1.26
CA ALA A 11 -7.03 -2.88 -0.58
C ALA A 11 -6.21 -2.33 0.62
N PHE A 12 -5.66 -3.23 1.44
CA PHE A 12 -4.86 -2.83 2.59
C PHE A 12 -3.56 -2.11 2.18
N ALA A 13 -2.93 -2.52 1.08
CA ALA A 13 -1.74 -1.85 0.56
C ALA A 13 -2.02 -0.41 0.06
N LEU A 14 -3.26 -0.09 -0.31
CA LEU A 14 -3.69 1.28 -0.64
C LEU A 14 -4.19 2.05 0.60
N GLU A 15 -4.82 1.36 1.56
CA GLU A 15 -5.22 1.92 2.85
C GLU A 15 -3.99 2.36 3.68
N GLN A 16 -2.92 1.55 3.65
CA GLN A 16 -1.68 1.76 4.41
C GLN A 16 -0.44 1.70 3.48
N PRO A 17 -0.23 2.68 2.57
CA PRO A 17 0.82 2.61 1.55
C PRO A 17 2.22 2.43 2.13
N ALA A 18 2.49 3.02 3.30
CA ALA A 18 3.79 3.01 3.97
C ALA A 18 4.14 1.65 4.60
N PHE A 19 3.20 0.71 4.74
CA PHE A 19 3.46 -0.54 5.44
C PHE A 19 4.21 -1.54 4.54
N GLY A 20 5.28 -2.12 5.07
CA GLY A 20 5.98 -3.25 4.44
C GLY A 20 5.20 -4.57 4.58
N GLN A 21 5.62 -5.59 3.83
CA GLN A 21 4.89 -6.87 3.73
C GLN A 21 4.66 -7.57 5.08
N VAL A 22 5.59 -7.44 6.03
CA VAL A 22 5.46 -8.04 7.37
C VAL A 22 4.33 -7.37 8.16
N ARG A 23 4.27 -6.04 8.14
CA ARG A 23 3.24 -5.29 8.86
C ARG A 23 1.86 -5.52 8.25
N VAL A 24 1.75 -5.51 6.92
CA VAL A 24 0.50 -5.85 6.21
C VAL A 24 0.00 -7.25 6.59
N SER A 25 0.88 -8.26 6.58
CA SER A 25 0.55 -9.63 6.99
C SER A 25 0.01 -9.70 8.43
N ASN A 26 0.66 -9.01 9.37
CA ASN A 26 0.22 -8.96 10.76
C ASN A 26 -1.14 -8.26 10.94
N GLU A 27 -1.37 -7.15 10.25
CA GLU A 27 -2.66 -6.43 10.34
C GLU A 27 -3.81 -7.23 9.70
N LEU A 28 -3.58 -7.87 8.56
CA LEU A 28 -4.58 -8.75 7.94
C LEU A 28 -4.91 -9.96 8.83
N ARG A 29 -3.91 -10.51 9.55
CA ARG A 29 -4.15 -11.58 10.52
C ARG A 29 -5.10 -11.15 11.63
N LYS A 30 -5.01 -9.91 12.11
CA LYS A 30 -5.98 -9.36 13.09
C LYS A 30 -7.39 -9.24 12.52
N ARG A 31 -7.52 -9.07 11.20
CA ARG A 31 -8.79 -9.07 10.45
C ARG A 31 -9.26 -10.50 10.08
N GLY A 32 -8.62 -11.54 10.60
CA GLY A 32 -8.96 -12.95 10.31
C GLY A 32 -8.48 -13.45 8.95
N ILE A 33 -7.65 -12.68 8.23
CA ILE A 33 -7.13 -13.01 6.91
C ILE A 33 -5.68 -13.47 7.06
N PHE A 34 -5.44 -14.76 6.83
CA PHE A 34 -4.14 -15.38 7.06
C PHE A 34 -3.32 -15.43 5.76
N VAL A 35 -2.36 -14.52 5.64
CA VAL A 35 -1.41 -14.48 4.52
C VAL A 35 0.00 -14.22 5.05
N SER A 36 1.00 -14.96 4.56
CA SER A 36 2.39 -14.78 4.97
C SER A 36 2.99 -13.48 4.38
N PRO A 37 4.05 -12.90 4.98
CA PRO A 37 4.73 -11.73 4.40
C PRO A 37 5.22 -11.98 2.96
N SER A 38 5.71 -13.18 2.66
CA SER A 38 6.10 -13.56 1.29
C SER A 38 4.91 -13.62 0.35
N GLY A 39 3.75 -14.10 0.84
CA GLY A 39 2.49 -14.08 0.10
C GLY A 39 2.01 -12.66 -0.22
N VAL A 40 2.06 -11.75 0.76
CA VAL A 40 1.78 -10.32 0.57
C VAL A 40 2.69 -9.74 -0.52
N ARG A 41 4.00 -10.00 -0.45
CA ARG A 41 4.95 -9.52 -1.48
C ARG A 41 4.61 -10.07 -2.87
N SER A 42 4.25 -11.35 -2.98
CA SER A 42 3.86 -11.97 -4.25
C SER A 42 2.63 -11.30 -4.86
N VAL A 43 1.61 -11.01 -4.04
CA VAL A 43 0.43 -10.25 -4.49
C VAL A 43 0.83 -8.86 -4.96
N CYS A 44 1.57 -8.12 -4.14
CA CYS A 44 1.98 -6.77 -4.48
C CYS A 44 2.74 -6.74 -5.82
N LEU A 45 3.65 -7.68 -6.08
CA LEU A 45 4.35 -7.78 -7.36
C LEU A 45 3.41 -8.03 -8.55
N ARG A 46 2.43 -8.92 -8.41
CA ARG A 46 1.47 -9.23 -9.47
C ARG A 46 0.49 -8.10 -9.76
N ARG A 47 0.32 -7.18 -8.81
CA ARG A 47 -0.63 -6.05 -8.87
C ARG A 47 0.06 -4.70 -9.06
N ASP A 48 1.37 -4.70 -9.32
CA ASP A 48 2.18 -3.49 -9.49
C ASP A 48 2.20 -2.56 -8.25
N LEU A 49 2.23 -3.15 -7.05
CA LEU A 49 2.19 -2.50 -5.74
C LEU A 49 3.41 -2.82 -4.87
N GLU A 50 4.50 -3.30 -5.45
CA GLU A 50 5.66 -3.80 -4.71
C GLU A 50 6.50 -2.69 -4.05
N SER A 51 6.35 -1.44 -4.49
CA SER A 51 7.06 -0.29 -3.93
C SER A 51 6.10 0.76 -3.36
N PHE A 52 6.61 1.53 -2.40
CA PHE A 52 5.87 2.65 -1.81
C PHE A 52 5.38 3.65 -2.88
N LYS A 53 6.27 4.01 -3.82
CA LYS A 53 5.96 4.92 -4.91
C LYS A 53 4.83 4.39 -5.80
N LYS A 54 4.85 3.10 -6.15
CA LYS A 54 3.80 2.48 -6.97
C LYS A 54 2.44 2.43 -6.25
N ARG A 55 2.44 2.18 -4.94
CA ARG A 55 1.22 2.25 -4.12
C ARG A 55 0.65 3.66 -4.10
N LEU A 56 1.49 4.69 -3.92
CA LEU A 56 1.03 6.08 -3.97
C LEU A 56 0.49 6.48 -5.33
N LEU A 57 1.16 6.10 -6.43
CA LEU A 57 0.67 6.37 -7.78
C LEU A 57 -0.70 5.70 -8.04
N THR A 58 -0.86 4.47 -7.57
CA THR A 58 -2.13 3.74 -7.69
C THR A 58 -3.23 4.41 -6.85
N LEU A 59 -2.89 4.87 -5.65
CA LEU A 59 -3.81 5.61 -4.79
C LEU A 59 -4.22 6.95 -5.40
N GLU A 60 -3.28 7.71 -5.96
CA GLU A 60 -3.54 8.97 -6.66
C GLU A 60 -4.50 8.75 -7.84
N ARG A 61 -4.27 7.69 -8.63
CA ARG A 61 -5.17 7.31 -9.71
C ARG A 61 -6.56 6.94 -9.20
N HIS A 62 -6.64 6.10 -8.16
CA HIS A 62 -7.91 5.70 -7.55
C HIS A 62 -8.72 6.93 -7.11
N VAL A 63 -8.11 7.86 -6.38
CA VAL A 63 -8.78 9.10 -5.94
C VAL A 63 -9.20 9.99 -7.11
N ALA A 64 -8.38 10.09 -8.17
CA ALA A 64 -8.74 10.85 -9.36
C ALA A 64 -9.93 10.24 -10.12
N GLU A 65 -10.06 8.91 -10.11
CA GLU A 65 -11.13 8.17 -10.78
C GLU A 65 -12.43 8.16 -9.95
N THR A 66 -12.35 8.02 -8.63
CA THR A 66 -13.53 7.86 -7.76
C THR A 66 -13.97 9.15 -7.08
N GLY A 67 -13.07 10.12 -6.92
CA GLY A 67 -13.29 11.30 -6.09
C GLY A 67 -13.22 11.03 -4.58
N ASP A 68 -12.68 9.87 -4.17
CA ASP A 68 -12.60 9.49 -2.76
C ASP A 68 -11.71 10.44 -1.94
N VAL A 69 -12.13 10.71 -0.70
CA VAL A 69 -11.33 11.50 0.23
C VAL A 69 -10.24 10.62 0.85
N LEU A 70 -9.00 11.11 0.81
CA LEU A 70 -7.87 10.43 1.44
C LEU A 70 -8.05 10.30 2.96
N THR A 71 -7.69 9.14 3.49
CA THR A 71 -7.57 8.90 4.93
C THR A 71 -6.33 9.60 5.51
N GLU A 72 -6.29 9.80 6.82
CA GLU A 72 -5.13 10.40 7.49
C GLU A 72 -3.83 9.62 7.22
N ALA A 73 -3.88 8.28 7.27
CA ALA A 73 -2.73 7.43 6.97
C ALA A 73 -2.19 7.65 5.55
N GLN A 74 -3.08 7.88 4.58
CA GLN A 74 -2.72 8.15 3.20
C GLN A 74 -2.15 9.56 3.02
N VAL A 75 -2.69 10.57 3.70
CA VAL A 75 -2.15 11.94 3.71
C VAL A 75 -0.73 11.96 4.29
N VAL A 76 -0.51 11.27 5.41
CA VAL A 76 0.82 11.12 6.02
C VAL A 76 1.79 10.46 5.04
N ALA A 77 1.38 9.36 4.39
CA ALA A 77 2.20 8.67 3.41
C ALA A 77 2.58 9.57 2.21
N ALA A 78 1.66 10.38 1.67
CA ALA A 78 1.96 11.34 0.62
C ALA A 78 2.96 12.43 1.08
N GLY A 79 2.86 12.86 2.34
CA GLY A 79 3.84 13.77 2.97
C GLY A 79 5.24 13.16 3.05
N GLU A 80 5.37 11.89 3.43
CA GLU A 80 6.65 11.19 3.48
C GLU A 80 7.35 11.12 2.13
N GLU A 81 6.62 10.77 1.05
CA GLU A 81 7.17 10.73 -0.30
C GLU A 81 7.68 12.10 -0.74
N THR A 82 6.94 13.16 -0.39
CA THR A 82 7.38 14.55 -0.65
C THR A 82 8.69 14.86 0.08
N GLY A 83 8.85 14.39 1.32
CA GLY A 83 10.10 14.49 2.08
C GLY A 83 11.25 13.71 1.42
N ARG A 84 11.01 12.47 0.99
CA ARG A 84 12.00 11.61 0.31
C ARG A 84 12.55 12.26 -0.96
N ARG A 85 11.67 12.87 -1.77
CA ARG A 85 12.07 13.60 -3.00
C ARG A 85 12.95 14.82 -2.71
N ARG A 86 12.70 15.52 -1.60
CA ARG A 86 13.52 16.69 -1.18
C ARG A 86 14.88 16.29 -0.62
N GLY A 87 14.98 15.12 0.02
CA GLY A 87 16.25 14.56 0.48
C GLY A 87 17.18 14.22 -0.69
N SER A 88 16.66 13.54 -1.71
CA SER A 88 17.43 13.09 -2.89
C SER A 88 17.94 14.21 -3.82
N ARG A 89 17.56 15.48 -3.60
CA ARG A 89 18.02 16.63 -4.41
C ARG A 89 19.15 17.42 -3.73
N ARG A 90 19.63 16.99 -2.56
CA ARG A 90 20.64 17.69 -1.76
C ARG A 90 22.01 17.00 -1.73
N ASP A 91 22.17 15.95 -2.53
CA ASP A 91 23.46 15.30 -2.83
C ASP A 91 23.83 15.56 -4.31
#